data_AF-A0A0G3W9W6-F1
#
_entry.id   AF-A0A0G3W9W6-F1
#
_cell.length_a   1.000
_cell.length_b   1.000
_cell.length_c   1.000
_cell.angle_alpha   90.00
_cell.angle_beta   90.00
_cell.angle_gamma   90.00
#
_symmetry.space_group_name_H-M   'P 1'
#
loop_
_entity.id
_entity.type
_entity.pdbx_description
1 polymer ?
#
loop_
_entity_poly.entity_id
_entity_poly.type
_entity_poly.pdbx_seq_one_letter_code
_entity_poly.pdbx_strand_id
1 'polypeptide(L)'
;MSENKAVKQMIGKVFNNIADAIETGEFGKKIRVGLTTLGSEHGVENLVKAAQMAAKSSTGYQIVLIGPKVESHLVQYEANTEEEAHKKMEELLDSGEIDGCVTMHYNFPIGVSTVGKVITPGKGKEMFIATTTGTSSPHRTEAMVKNALYGIIAAKANGIKNPTVGILNVDGARQVEKALKELKSNGYAINLTESMRSDGGCIMRGNDLLAGTPDIMVQDTLSGNVLMKVFSAFTTGGDYESIGYGYGPGIGEGQERTILILSRASGVPVVANALQYAAELVKGNLKEVAKEEFQAAKKAKLDEILKSLTKDNKKAKETEEEVTAPPKEVVTGSISGIDIMDLEDAVKALWKKGIYAESGMGCTGPILMVNEAKVNDAIALLQETGFVAKEKSDC
;
A
#
# COMPACT_ATOMS: atom_id res chain seq x y z
N MET A 1 -14.87 -35.42 17.02
CA MET A 1 -15.29 -34.38 18.02
C MET A 1 -15.09 -32.94 17.53
N SER A 2 -14.33 -32.67 16.47
CA SER A 2 -14.12 -31.31 15.92
C SER A 2 -15.30 -30.77 15.10
N GLU A 3 -15.98 -31.60 14.30
CA GLU A 3 -17.12 -31.18 13.46
C GLU A 3 -18.27 -30.57 14.27
N ASN A 4 -18.56 -31.14 15.44
CA ASN A 4 -19.66 -30.69 16.30
C ASN A 4 -19.40 -29.30 16.91
N LYS A 5 -18.12 -28.86 17.00
CA LYS A 5 -17.75 -27.51 17.48
C LYS A 5 -17.90 -26.47 16.37
N ALA A 6 -17.46 -26.79 15.15
CA ALA A 6 -17.60 -25.90 13.99
C ALA A 6 -19.08 -25.66 13.64
N VAL A 7 -19.91 -26.71 13.68
CA VAL A 7 -21.36 -26.59 13.46
C VAL A 7 -22.02 -25.74 14.53
N LYS A 8 -21.68 -25.92 15.82
CA LYS A 8 -22.21 -25.08 16.91
C LYS A 8 -21.79 -23.61 16.78
N GLN A 9 -20.55 -23.33 16.38
CA GLN A 9 -20.07 -21.96 16.13
C GLN A 9 -20.79 -21.32 14.94
N MET A 10 -21.01 -22.07 13.87
CA MET A 10 -21.76 -21.60 12.69
C MET A 10 -23.21 -21.27 13.06
N ILE A 11 -23.88 -22.16 13.81
CA ILE A 11 -25.24 -21.93 14.31
C ILE A 11 -25.28 -20.69 15.21
N GLY A 12 -24.33 -20.54 16.13
CA GLY A 12 -24.24 -19.36 17.00
C GLY A 12 -24.07 -18.05 16.21
N LYS A 13 -23.21 -18.04 15.19
CA LYS A 13 -23.04 -16.89 14.29
C LYS A 13 -24.33 -16.55 13.55
N VAL A 14 -25.08 -17.55 13.08
CA VAL A 14 -26.37 -17.33 12.39
C VAL A 14 -27.40 -16.72 13.34
N PHE A 15 -27.53 -17.21 14.58
CA PHE A 15 -28.47 -16.64 15.55
C PHE A 15 -28.13 -15.21 15.94
N ASN A 16 -26.84 -14.88 16.13
CA ASN A 16 -26.41 -13.52 16.40
C ASN A 16 -26.72 -12.59 15.22
N ASN A 17 -26.46 -13.02 13.98
CA ASN A 17 -26.80 -12.24 12.79
C ASN A 17 -28.32 -11.97 12.68
N ILE A 18 -29.17 -12.92 13.09
CA ILE A 18 -30.63 -12.74 13.11
C ILE A 18 -31.03 -11.75 14.22
N ALA A 19 -30.42 -11.85 15.41
CA ALA A 19 -30.68 -10.90 16.50
C ALA A 19 -30.31 -9.46 16.09
N ASP A 20 -29.13 -9.28 15.50
CA ASP A 20 -28.66 -7.98 14.99
C ASP A 20 -29.60 -7.46 13.88
N ALA A 21 -30.06 -8.34 12.99
CA ALA A 21 -30.99 -7.95 11.91
C ALA A 21 -32.36 -7.51 12.43
N ILE A 22 -32.85 -8.12 13.51
CA ILE A 22 -34.10 -7.71 14.17
C ILE A 22 -33.92 -6.37 14.89
N GLU A 23 -32.76 -6.16 15.54
CA GLU A 23 -32.47 -4.92 16.27
C GLU A 23 -32.25 -3.73 15.33
N THR A 24 -31.57 -3.93 14.19
CA THR A 24 -31.18 -2.82 13.31
C THR A 24 -31.98 -2.74 12.00
N GLY A 25 -32.84 -3.72 11.70
CA GLY A 25 -33.62 -3.77 10.45
C GLY A 25 -32.79 -4.06 9.19
N GLU A 26 -31.51 -4.42 9.33
CA GLU A 26 -30.59 -4.71 8.23
C GLU A 26 -30.30 -6.22 8.19
N PHE A 27 -30.67 -6.90 7.10
CA PHE A 27 -30.40 -8.32 6.92
C PHE A 27 -29.04 -8.55 6.25
N GLY A 28 -28.13 -9.24 6.94
CA GLY A 28 -26.82 -9.66 6.40
C GLY A 28 -25.70 -9.61 7.44
N LYS A 29 -24.58 -10.32 7.21
CA LYS A 29 -23.37 -10.15 8.04
C LYS A 29 -22.87 -8.72 7.85
N LYS A 30 -22.87 -7.90 8.90
CA LYS A 30 -22.26 -6.56 8.84
C LYS A 30 -20.76 -6.70 8.64
N ILE A 31 -20.23 -5.93 7.70
CA ILE A 31 -18.79 -5.83 7.47
C ILE A 31 -18.15 -5.25 8.73
N ARG A 32 -17.09 -5.85 9.24
CA ARG A 32 -16.39 -5.36 10.44
C ARG A 32 -15.01 -4.87 10.06
N VAL A 33 -14.77 -3.57 10.28
CA VAL A 33 -13.49 -2.93 9.96
C VAL A 33 -12.76 -2.61 11.27
N GLY A 34 -11.55 -3.15 11.41
CA GLY A 34 -10.66 -2.81 12.51
C GLY A 34 -9.96 -1.46 12.30
N LEU A 35 -9.67 -0.77 13.39
CA LEU A 35 -8.75 0.36 13.46
C LEU A 35 -7.73 0.11 14.57
N THR A 36 -6.45 0.04 14.23
CA THR A 36 -5.40 0.10 15.25
C THR A 36 -5.30 1.52 15.78
N THR A 37 -5.17 1.70 17.10
CA THR A 37 -5.24 3.02 17.73
C THR A 37 -3.89 3.56 18.21
N LEU A 38 -2.79 2.87 17.92
CA LEU A 38 -1.42 3.28 18.27
C LEU A 38 -0.66 3.82 17.04
N GLY A 39 0.37 4.65 17.29
CA GLY A 39 1.28 5.17 16.27
C GLY A 39 0.90 6.49 15.60
N SER A 40 -0.24 7.09 15.98
CA SER A 40 -0.66 8.42 15.50
C SER A 40 0.09 9.54 16.21
N GLU A 41 0.60 10.51 15.45
CA GLU A 41 1.22 11.74 15.99
C GLU A 41 0.20 12.69 16.61
N HIS A 42 -1.08 12.52 16.27
CA HIS A 42 -2.22 13.24 16.84
C HIS A 42 -2.84 12.53 18.05
N GLY A 43 -2.19 11.48 18.55
CA GLY A 43 -2.63 10.69 19.69
C GLY A 43 -3.77 9.71 19.40
N VAL A 44 -4.05 8.86 20.40
CA VAL A 44 -5.11 7.84 20.36
C VAL A 44 -6.50 8.48 20.19
N GLU A 45 -6.73 9.62 20.85
CA GLU A 45 -8.02 10.32 20.83
C GLU A 45 -8.45 10.75 19.42
N ASN A 46 -7.50 11.15 18.57
CA ASN A 46 -7.76 11.50 17.17
C ASN A 46 -8.34 10.30 16.40
N LEU A 47 -7.80 9.10 16.61
CA LEU A 47 -8.24 7.88 15.96
C LEU A 47 -9.60 7.41 16.48
N VAL A 48 -9.79 7.46 17.80
CA VAL A 48 -11.08 7.10 18.42
C VAL A 48 -12.18 8.04 17.96
N LYS A 49 -11.91 9.34 17.89
CA LYS A 49 -12.86 10.34 17.38
C LYS A 49 -13.22 10.07 15.92
N ALA A 50 -12.25 9.73 15.08
CA ALA A 50 -12.49 9.36 13.69
C ALA A 50 -13.34 8.09 13.55
N ALA A 51 -13.04 7.06 14.33
CA ALA A 51 -13.81 5.83 14.37
C ALA A 51 -15.26 6.07 14.81
N GLN A 52 -15.48 6.89 15.84
CA GLN A 52 -16.81 7.26 16.29
C GLN A 52 -17.56 8.09 15.25
N MET A 53 -16.88 8.99 14.53
CA MET A 53 -17.48 9.75 13.44
C MET A 53 -17.89 8.83 12.28
N ALA A 54 -17.02 7.93 11.85
CA ALA A 54 -17.33 6.97 10.79
C ALA A 54 -18.45 6.00 11.21
N ALA A 55 -18.51 5.58 12.48
CA ALA A 55 -19.57 4.71 12.99
C ALA A 55 -20.95 5.37 12.99
N LYS A 56 -21.02 6.71 13.11
CA LYS A 56 -22.29 7.46 13.06
C LYS A 56 -22.84 7.58 11.65
N SER A 57 -21.98 7.65 10.64
CA SER A 57 -22.35 7.78 9.23
C SER A 57 -22.38 6.44 8.49
N SER A 58 -21.89 5.36 9.10
CA SER A 58 -21.81 4.04 8.47
C SER A 58 -23.17 3.40 8.29
N THR A 59 -23.49 2.99 7.06
CA THR A 59 -24.56 2.04 6.74
C THR A 59 -23.91 0.75 6.22
N GLY A 60 -24.26 -0.39 6.80
CA GLY A 60 -23.74 -1.71 6.37
C GLY A 60 -22.35 -2.12 6.84
N TYR A 61 -21.68 -1.36 7.72
CA TYR A 61 -20.44 -1.81 8.38
C TYR A 61 -20.33 -1.32 9.82
N GLN A 62 -19.50 -1.99 10.61
CA GLN A 62 -19.20 -1.69 12.01
C GLN A 62 -17.70 -1.46 12.18
N ILE A 63 -17.33 -0.61 13.14
CA ILE A 63 -15.94 -0.32 13.45
C ILE A 63 -15.56 -0.95 14.79
N VAL A 64 -14.37 -1.53 14.80
CA VAL A 64 -13.76 -2.17 15.97
C VAL A 64 -12.42 -1.48 16.25
N LEU A 65 -12.14 -1.18 17.52
CA LEU A 65 -10.87 -0.61 17.95
C LEU A 65 -9.90 -1.71 18.40
N ILE A 66 -8.63 -1.57 18.04
CA ILE A 66 -7.55 -2.47 18.46
C ILE A 66 -6.43 -1.61 19.07
N GLY A 67 -6.28 -1.65 20.38
CA GLY A 67 -5.29 -0.83 21.09
C GLY A 67 -5.65 -0.61 22.56
N PRO A 68 -5.07 0.41 23.24
CA PRO A 68 -5.31 0.65 24.64
C PRO A 68 -6.79 0.88 24.90
N LYS A 69 -7.24 0.51 26.10
CA LYS A 69 -8.64 0.68 26.49
C LYS A 69 -9.01 2.16 26.57
N VAL A 70 -10.07 2.55 25.88
CA VAL A 70 -10.55 3.94 25.81
C VAL A 70 -12.04 4.03 26.12
N GLU A 71 -12.50 5.22 26.49
CA GLU A 71 -13.92 5.49 26.67
C GLU A 71 -14.61 5.60 25.29
N SER A 72 -15.23 4.52 24.84
CA SER A 72 -15.96 4.46 23.57
C SER A 72 -17.02 3.36 23.61
N HIS A 73 -18.12 3.57 22.90
CA HIS A 73 -19.19 2.59 22.70
C HIS A 73 -18.86 1.53 21.64
N LEU A 74 -17.77 1.72 20.88
CA LEU A 74 -17.32 0.78 19.86
C LEU A 74 -16.75 -0.49 20.51
N VAL A 75 -16.84 -1.62 19.80
CA VAL A 75 -16.19 -2.87 20.22
C VAL A 75 -14.68 -2.65 20.27
N GLN A 76 -14.02 -3.11 21.33
CA GLN A 76 -12.59 -2.89 21.54
C GLN A 76 -11.87 -4.22 21.82
N TYR A 77 -10.69 -4.37 21.23
CA TYR A 77 -9.71 -5.41 21.53
C TYR A 77 -8.48 -4.75 22.14
N GLU A 78 -8.16 -5.12 23.37
CA GLU A 78 -7.07 -4.50 24.10
C GLU A 78 -5.70 -4.94 23.54
N ALA A 79 -4.84 -3.96 23.29
CA ALA A 79 -3.44 -4.12 22.94
C ALA A 79 -2.67 -2.87 23.37
N ASN A 80 -1.57 -3.02 24.10
CA ASN A 80 -0.88 -1.89 24.73
C ASN A 80 0.42 -1.49 24.01
N THR A 81 0.81 -2.24 22.98
CA THR A 81 1.95 -1.93 22.10
C THR A 81 1.56 -2.08 20.63
N GLU A 82 2.33 -1.46 19.73
CA GLU A 82 2.09 -1.57 18.28
C GLU A 82 2.23 -3.02 17.79
N GLU A 83 3.18 -3.77 18.33
CA GLU A 83 3.37 -5.19 18.03
C GLU A 83 2.16 -6.03 18.47
N GLU A 84 1.67 -5.81 19.70
CA GLU A 84 0.46 -6.48 20.19
C GLU A 84 -0.76 -6.13 19.32
N ALA A 85 -0.89 -4.87 18.91
CA ALA A 85 -1.98 -4.42 18.06
C ALA A 85 -1.94 -5.09 16.68
N HIS A 86 -0.75 -5.22 16.07
CA HIS A 86 -0.59 -5.93 14.80
C HIS A 86 -0.89 -7.42 14.92
N LYS A 87 -0.35 -8.09 15.94
CA LYS A 87 -0.66 -9.50 16.18
C LYS A 87 -2.15 -9.73 16.40
N LYS A 88 -2.80 -8.86 17.19
CA LYS A 88 -4.25 -8.92 17.43
C LYS A 88 -5.03 -8.67 16.14
N MET A 89 -4.66 -7.67 15.35
CA MET A 89 -5.24 -7.40 14.04
C MET A 89 -5.17 -8.62 13.12
N GLU A 90 -4.02 -9.27 13.02
CA GLU A 90 -3.83 -10.47 12.20
C GLU A 90 -4.71 -11.64 12.68
N GLU A 91 -4.74 -11.91 13.99
CA GLU A 91 -5.61 -12.93 14.59
C GLU A 91 -7.10 -12.69 14.26
N LEU A 92 -7.54 -11.43 14.31
CA LEU A 92 -8.93 -11.05 14.03
C LEU A 92 -9.27 -11.15 12.54
N LEU A 93 -8.34 -10.80 11.66
CA LEU A 93 -8.49 -10.97 10.20
C LEU A 93 -8.55 -12.45 9.82
N ASP A 94 -7.63 -13.26 10.35
CA ASP A 94 -7.51 -14.69 10.00
C ASP A 94 -8.70 -15.50 10.55
N SER A 95 -9.27 -15.10 11.69
CA SER A 95 -10.48 -15.72 12.24
C SER A 95 -11.79 -15.24 11.59
N GLY A 96 -11.73 -14.19 10.76
CA GLY A 96 -12.89 -13.55 10.13
C GLY A 96 -13.78 -12.79 11.10
N GLU A 97 -13.23 -12.41 12.26
CA GLU A 97 -13.86 -11.55 13.27
C GLU A 97 -13.92 -10.10 12.79
N ILE A 98 -12.89 -9.65 12.06
CA ILE A 98 -12.92 -8.46 11.22
C ILE A 98 -12.63 -8.86 9.77
N ASP A 99 -13.18 -8.10 8.82
CA ASP A 99 -13.07 -8.38 7.38
C ASP A 99 -12.01 -7.50 6.69
N GLY A 100 -11.60 -6.41 7.34
CA GLY A 100 -10.50 -5.54 6.93
C GLY A 100 -9.99 -4.70 8.10
N CYS A 101 -8.80 -4.12 7.99
CA CYS A 101 -8.25 -3.27 9.04
C CYS A 101 -7.52 -2.05 8.47
N VAL A 102 -7.64 -0.92 9.16
CA VAL A 102 -6.86 0.29 8.92
C VAL A 102 -5.80 0.40 10.02
N THR A 103 -4.54 0.63 9.63
CA THR A 103 -3.41 0.77 10.56
C THR A 103 -2.40 1.82 10.08
N MET A 104 -1.59 2.35 10.98
CA MET A 104 -0.61 3.40 10.69
C MET A 104 0.60 2.89 9.90
N HIS A 105 1.25 1.85 10.38
CA HIS A 105 2.39 1.27 9.70
C HIS A 105 2.22 -0.25 9.70
N TYR A 106 2.56 -0.89 8.60
CA TYR A 106 2.57 -2.34 8.51
C TYR A 106 3.51 -2.74 7.39
N ASN A 107 4.37 -3.73 7.66
CA ASN A 107 5.37 -4.16 6.70
C ASN A 107 4.75 -5.18 5.76
N PHE A 108 4.68 -4.82 4.49
CA PHE A 108 4.26 -5.73 3.43
C PHE A 108 5.47 -6.42 2.79
N PRO A 109 5.33 -7.67 2.35
CA PRO A 109 6.39 -8.35 1.60
C PRO A 109 6.60 -7.70 0.23
N ILE A 110 7.78 -7.94 -0.37
CA ILE A 110 8.04 -7.55 -1.77
C ILE A 110 6.98 -8.18 -2.68
N GLY A 111 6.50 -7.40 -3.64
CA GLY A 111 5.38 -7.73 -4.49
C GLY A 111 4.07 -7.08 -4.03
N VAL A 112 4.00 -6.55 -2.81
CA VAL A 112 2.82 -5.86 -2.29
C VAL A 112 3.10 -4.36 -2.12
N SER A 113 2.18 -3.55 -2.64
CA SER A 113 2.21 -2.09 -2.50
C SER A 113 0.81 -1.55 -2.25
N THR A 114 0.74 -0.41 -1.57
CA THR A 114 -0.55 0.18 -1.17
C THR A 114 -1.12 1.10 -2.22
N VAL A 115 -2.44 1.06 -2.45
CA VAL A 115 -3.11 1.92 -3.44
C VAL A 115 -3.91 3.03 -2.77
N GLY A 116 -3.36 4.24 -2.75
CA GLY A 116 -3.98 5.38 -2.08
C GLY A 116 -5.15 5.96 -2.87
N LYS A 117 -6.03 6.68 -2.17
CA LYS A 117 -7.16 7.39 -2.78
C LYS A 117 -7.19 8.84 -2.31
N VAL A 118 -7.13 9.77 -3.25
CA VAL A 118 -7.06 11.22 -3.01
C VAL A 118 -8.28 11.91 -3.56
N ILE A 119 -8.52 13.15 -3.11
CA ILE A 119 -9.48 14.07 -3.70
C ILE A 119 -8.71 15.12 -4.48
N THR A 120 -8.99 15.26 -5.77
CA THR A 120 -8.26 16.19 -6.63
C THR A 120 -8.72 17.63 -6.42
N PRO A 121 -7.81 18.62 -6.33
CA PRO A 121 -8.15 19.99 -6.00
C PRO A 121 -8.84 20.71 -7.16
N GLY A 122 -8.57 20.31 -8.41
CA GLY A 122 -9.14 20.98 -9.58
C GLY A 122 -10.62 20.71 -9.79
N LYS A 123 -11.12 19.53 -9.41
CA LYS A 123 -12.52 19.12 -9.66
C LYS A 123 -13.21 18.40 -8.49
N GLY A 124 -12.54 18.24 -7.35
CA GLY A 124 -13.07 17.51 -6.20
C GLY A 124 -13.34 16.03 -6.49
N LYS A 125 -12.65 15.45 -7.47
CA LYS A 125 -12.86 14.05 -7.88
C LYS A 125 -12.03 13.10 -7.03
N GLU A 126 -12.57 11.94 -6.72
CA GLU A 126 -11.77 10.83 -6.22
C GLU A 126 -10.86 10.31 -7.33
N MET A 127 -9.59 10.06 -6.99
CA MET A 127 -8.61 9.46 -7.90
C MET A 127 -7.71 8.51 -7.11
N PHE A 128 -7.42 7.36 -7.69
CA PHE A 128 -6.51 6.37 -7.15
C PHE A 128 -5.08 6.71 -7.55
N ILE A 129 -4.20 6.73 -6.56
CA ILE A 129 -2.76 6.82 -6.74
C ILE A 129 -2.25 5.38 -6.73
N ALA A 130 -1.85 4.87 -7.91
CA ALA A 130 -1.63 3.45 -8.16
C ALA A 130 -0.80 2.73 -7.10
N THR A 131 0.29 3.34 -6.62
CA THR A 131 1.01 2.89 -5.42
C THR A 131 1.56 4.05 -4.61
N THR A 132 1.59 3.90 -3.28
CA THR A 132 1.96 4.97 -2.33
C THR A 132 3.01 4.56 -1.28
N THR A 133 3.04 3.29 -0.88
CA THR A 133 4.12 2.67 -0.10
C THR A 133 4.28 1.18 -0.49
N GLY A 134 5.35 0.54 -0.01
CA GLY A 134 5.72 -0.84 -0.36
C GLY A 134 6.48 -0.96 -1.69
N THR A 135 6.77 -2.20 -2.09
CA THR A 135 7.64 -2.48 -3.24
C THR A 135 7.05 -3.56 -4.14
N SER A 136 6.38 -3.18 -5.25
CA SER A 136 5.82 -4.13 -6.23
C SER A 136 6.87 -4.93 -7.02
N SER A 137 8.04 -4.33 -7.27
CA SER A 137 9.21 -4.98 -7.88
C SER A 137 10.47 -4.16 -7.54
N PRO A 138 11.65 -4.78 -7.46
CA PRO A 138 12.93 -4.07 -7.45
C PRO A 138 13.17 -3.17 -8.67
N HIS A 139 12.57 -3.48 -9.82
CA HIS A 139 12.75 -2.73 -11.05
C HIS A 139 11.62 -1.72 -11.26
N ARG A 140 11.94 -0.42 -11.32
CA ARG A 140 10.96 0.68 -11.43
C ARG A 140 9.91 0.47 -12.52
N THR A 141 10.32 0.21 -13.77
CA THR A 141 9.39 0.07 -14.89
C THR A 141 8.49 -1.16 -14.75
N GLU A 142 9.04 -2.28 -14.26
CA GLU A 142 8.26 -3.47 -13.93
C GLU A 142 7.27 -3.18 -12.80
N ALA A 143 7.72 -2.49 -11.75
CA ALA A 143 6.88 -2.07 -10.63
C ALA A 143 5.72 -1.21 -11.14
N MET A 144 5.96 -0.20 -11.97
CA MET A 144 4.90 0.66 -12.50
C MET A 144 3.85 -0.09 -13.34
N VAL A 145 4.23 -1.14 -14.08
CA VAL A 145 3.25 -2.00 -14.77
C VAL A 145 2.39 -2.77 -13.76
N LYS A 146 2.99 -3.32 -12.70
CA LYS A 146 2.24 -3.94 -11.60
C LYS A 146 1.35 -2.93 -10.86
N ASN A 147 1.84 -1.70 -10.64
CA ASN A 147 1.11 -0.63 -9.98
C ASN A 147 -0.18 -0.30 -10.74
N ALA A 148 -0.13 -0.28 -12.08
CA ALA A 148 -1.34 -0.11 -12.90
C ALA A 148 -2.38 -1.20 -12.63
N LEU A 149 -1.94 -2.47 -12.56
CA LEU A 149 -2.82 -3.59 -12.21
C LEU A 149 -3.39 -3.44 -10.79
N TYR A 150 -2.57 -3.03 -9.82
CA TYR A 150 -3.00 -2.84 -8.43
C TYR A 150 -4.04 -1.73 -8.31
N GLY A 151 -3.83 -0.61 -9.02
CA GLY A 151 -4.81 0.46 -9.14
C GLY A 151 -6.14 -0.01 -9.73
N ILE A 152 -6.11 -0.84 -10.79
CA ILE A 152 -7.31 -1.41 -11.40
C ILE A 152 -8.07 -2.30 -10.42
N ILE A 153 -7.36 -3.16 -9.69
CA ILE A 153 -7.93 -4.04 -8.67
C ILE A 153 -8.61 -3.22 -7.57
N ALA A 154 -7.92 -2.21 -7.02
CA ALA A 154 -8.46 -1.34 -5.99
C ALA A 154 -9.73 -0.60 -6.46
N ALA A 155 -9.68 0.00 -7.66
CA ALA A 155 -10.80 0.76 -8.21
C ALA A 155 -12.01 -0.14 -8.51
N LYS A 156 -11.80 -1.33 -9.07
CA LYS A 156 -12.87 -2.32 -9.31
C LYS A 156 -13.49 -2.81 -8.01
N ALA A 157 -12.67 -3.16 -7.02
CA ALA A 157 -13.15 -3.54 -5.69
C ALA A 157 -13.86 -2.38 -4.97
N ASN A 158 -13.51 -1.12 -5.29
CA ASN A 158 -14.19 0.07 -4.79
C ASN A 158 -15.43 0.46 -5.62
N GLY A 159 -15.86 -0.37 -6.58
CA GLY A 159 -17.12 -0.21 -7.32
C GLY A 159 -17.01 0.39 -8.72
N ILE A 160 -15.82 0.78 -9.17
CA ILE A 160 -15.60 1.30 -10.52
C ILE A 160 -15.33 0.13 -11.47
N LYS A 161 -16.37 -0.34 -12.16
CA LYS A 161 -16.29 -1.55 -13.02
C LYS A 161 -15.22 -1.48 -14.11
N ASN A 162 -15.08 -0.31 -14.74
CA ASN A 162 -14.26 -0.09 -15.93
C ASN A 162 -13.35 1.14 -15.75
N PRO A 163 -12.44 1.12 -14.77
CA PRO A 163 -11.69 2.30 -14.38
C PRO A 163 -10.74 2.74 -15.49
N THR A 164 -10.64 4.05 -15.67
CA THR A 164 -9.72 4.68 -16.62
C THR A 164 -8.32 4.80 -16.02
N VAL A 165 -7.30 4.57 -16.85
CA VAL A 165 -5.90 4.54 -16.45
C VAL A 165 -5.10 5.60 -17.20
N GLY A 166 -4.36 6.42 -16.47
CA GLY A 166 -3.38 7.37 -16.98
C GLY A 166 -2.02 7.13 -16.35
N ILE A 167 -0.95 7.48 -17.06
CA ILE A 167 0.43 7.28 -16.59
C ILE A 167 1.06 8.64 -16.37
N LEU A 168 1.43 8.97 -15.14
CA LEU A 168 2.11 10.21 -14.84
C LEU A 168 3.45 10.25 -15.59
N ASN A 169 3.79 11.42 -16.15
CA ASN A 169 5.03 11.62 -16.90
C ASN A 169 6.27 11.68 -15.98
N VAL A 170 6.56 10.56 -15.32
CA VAL A 170 7.79 10.30 -14.58
C VAL A 170 8.74 9.44 -15.41
N ASP A 171 9.94 9.23 -14.91
CA ASP A 171 10.91 8.36 -15.56
C ASP A 171 10.36 6.92 -15.74
N GLY A 172 10.67 6.32 -16.89
CA GLY A 172 10.12 5.02 -17.30
C GLY A 172 8.68 5.03 -17.87
N ALA A 173 7.93 6.14 -17.77
CA ALA A 173 6.51 6.18 -18.16
C ALA A 173 6.23 5.73 -19.60
N ARG A 174 7.13 6.01 -20.56
CA ARG A 174 6.99 5.57 -21.96
C ARG A 174 7.16 4.07 -22.16
N GLN A 175 8.01 3.43 -21.36
CA GLN A 175 8.18 1.98 -21.40
C GLN A 175 6.96 1.29 -20.78
N VAL A 176 6.43 1.85 -19.69
CA VAL A 176 5.17 1.41 -19.07
C VAL A 176 4.00 1.56 -20.05
N GLU A 177 3.90 2.69 -20.75
CA GLU A 177 2.89 2.89 -21.81
C GLU A 177 2.94 1.78 -22.86
N LYS A 178 4.13 1.45 -23.37
CA LYS A 178 4.30 0.37 -24.35
C LYS A 178 3.87 -0.99 -23.77
N ALA A 179 4.31 -1.31 -22.56
CA ALA A 179 3.97 -2.55 -21.87
C ALA A 179 2.46 -2.69 -21.61
N LEU A 180 1.79 -1.62 -21.18
CA LEU A 180 0.34 -1.64 -20.95
C LEU A 180 -0.46 -1.72 -22.26
N LYS A 181 0.02 -1.11 -23.35
CA LYS A 181 -0.56 -1.28 -24.69
C LYS A 181 -0.38 -2.70 -25.21
N GLU A 182 0.79 -3.31 -24.98
CA GLU A 182 1.04 -4.71 -25.32
C GLU A 182 0.11 -5.64 -24.53
N LEU A 183 0.01 -5.44 -23.20
CA LEU A 183 -0.91 -6.18 -22.33
C LEU A 183 -2.36 -6.06 -22.83
N LYS A 184 -2.79 -4.86 -23.24
CA LYS A 184 -4.09 -4.63 -23.86
C LYS A 184 -4.26 -5.41 -25.16
N SER A 185 -3.27 -5.37 -26.05
CA SER A 185 -3.30 -6.08 -27.34
C SER A 185 -3.31 -7.60 -27.17
N ASN A 186 -2.74 -8.11 -26.08
CA ASN A 186 -2.80 -9.53 -25.69
C ASN A 186 -4.14 -9.93 -25.06
N GLY A 187 -5.11 -9.01 -24.94
CA GLY A 187 -6.48 -9.31 -24.53
C GLY A 187 -6.84 -8.90 -23.10
N TYR A 188 -5.97 -8.19 -22.37
CA TYR A 188 -6.33 -7.65 -21.06
C TYR A 188 -7.23 -6.41 -21.20
N ALA A 189 -8.33 -6.37 -20.44
CA ALA A 189 -9.29 -5.27 -20.49
C ALA A 189 -8.80 -4.06 -19.70
N ILE A 190 -8.08 -3.14 -20.37
CA ILE A 190 -7.60 -1.88 -19.79
C ILE A 190 -8.07 -0.65 -20.59
N ASN A 191 -8.59 0.33 -19.86
CA ASN A 191 -9.12 1.59 -20.39
C ASN A 191 -8.11 2.71 -20.22
N LEU A 192 -7.08 2.74 -21.07
CA LEU A 192 -6.18 3.89 -21.15
C LEU A 192 -6.96 5.13 -21.60
N THR A 193 -6.89 6.19 -20.81
CA THR A 193 -7.54 7.48 -21.12
C THR A 193 -6.55 8.49 -21.67
N GLU A 194 -7.05 9.58 -22.25
CA GLU A 194 -6.24 10.61 -22.88
C GLU A 194 -6.05 11.83 -21.97
N SER A 195 -4.86 12.41 -22.01
CA SER A 195 -4.54 13.69 -21.38
C SER A 195 -5.44 14.80 -21.95
N MET A 196 -5.69 15.82 -21.13
CA MET A 196 -6.41 17.05 -21.53
C MET A 196 -5.67 17.88 -22.60
N ARG A 197 -4.46 17.48 -22.99
CA ARG A 197 -3.64 18.17 -23.99
C ARG A 197 -4.21 17.95 -25.40
N SER A 198 -3.99 18.92 -26.30
CA SER A 198 -4.51 18.87 -27.67
C SER A 198 -3.95 17.74 -28.53
N ASP A 199 -2.78 17.21 -28.19
CA ASP A 199 -2.13 16.05 -28.82
C ASP A 199 -2.39 14.71 -28.09
N GLY A 200 -3.17 14.75 -27.00
CA GLY A 200 -3.71 13.57 -26.30
C GLY A 200 -2.66 12.59 -25.76
N GLY A 201 -3.04 11.30 -25.77
CA GLY A 201 -2.22 10.18 -25.29
C GLY A 201 -2.35 9.90 -23.80
N CYS A 202 -1.91 8.71 -23.38
CA CYS A 202 -2.09 8.23 -22.00
C CYS A 202 -1.01 8.71 -21.01
N ILE A 203 -0.06 9.53 -21.46
CA ILE A 203 0.94 10.15 -20.60
C ILE A 203 0.41 11.48 -20.06
N MET A 204 0.24 11.52 -18.76
CA MET A 204 -0.42 12.58 -18.00
C MET A 204 0.58 13.59 -17.43
N ARG A 205 0.19 14.86 -17.37
CA ARG A 205 0.96 15.95 -16.76
C ARG A 205 0.39 16.35 -15.40
N GLY A 206 1.04 17.30 -14.73
CA GLY A 206 0.56 17.88 -13.48
C GLY A 206 -0.88 18.40 -13.59
N ASN A 207 -1.28 19.02 -14.70
CA ASN A 207 -2.66 19.50 -14.87
C ASN A 207 -3.68 18.36 -14.88
N ASP A 208 -3.36 17.23 -15.52
CA ASP A 208 -4.22 16.04 -15.55
C ASP A 208 -4.37 15.42 -14.16
N LEU A 209 -3.27 15.39 -13.41
CA LEU A 209 -3.22 14.94 -12.03
C LEU A 209 -4.10 15.83 -11.13
N LEU A 210 -3.97 17.15 -11.22
CA LEU A 210 -4.77 18.09 -10.43
C LEU A 210 -6.26 18.08 -10.80
N ALA A 211 -6.59 17.78 -12.06
CA ALA A 211 -7.96 17.70 -12.55
C ALA A 211 -8.65 16.36 -12.25
N GLY A 212 -7.89 15.31 -11.93
CA GLY A 212 -8.41 13.93 -11.88
C GLY A 212 -8.88 13.45 -13.24
N THR A 213 -8.01 13.54 -14.25
CA THR A 213 -8.30 13.10 -15.62
C THR A 213 -8.58 11.59 -15.69
N PRO A 214 -7.70 10.70 -15.17
CA PRO A 214 -8.03 9.29 -15.01
C PRO A 214 -8.66 8.99 -13.64
N ASP A 215 -9.33 7.83 -13.54
CA ASP A 215 -9.69 7.25 -12.25
C ASP A 215 -8.42 6.77 -11.51
N ILE A 216 -7.45 6.21 -12.25
CA ILE A 216 -6.18 5.69 -11.72
C ILE A 216 -5.01 6.45 -12.37
N MET A 217 -4.23 7.13 -11.54
CA MET A 217 -2.92 7.65 -11.94
C MET A 217 -1.83 6.61 -11.63
N VAL A 218 -1.00 6.29 -12.62
CA VAL A 218 0.13 5.35 -12.50
C VAL A 218 1.44 6.11 -12.38
N GLN A 219 2.22 5.79 -11.35
CA GLN A 219 3.52 6.37 -11.03
C GLN A 219 4.36 5.35 -10.25
N ASP A 220 5.65 5.65 -10.03
CA ASP A 220 6.47 4.91 -9.09
C ASP A 220 6.06 5.21 -7.64
N THR A 221 6.33 4.29 -6.71
CA THR A 221 5.85 4.40 -5.33
C THR A 221 6.34 5.66 -4.61
N LEU A 222 7.57 6.13 -4.85
CA LEU A 222 8.09 7.32 -4.18
C LEU A 222 7.35 8.59 -4.63
N SER A 223 7.14 8.73 -5.95
CA SER A 223 6.28 9.79 -6.47
C SER A 223 4.89 9.72 -5.84
N GLY A 224 4.31 8.51 -5.76
CA GLY A 224 3.02 8.29 -5.12
C GLY A 224 2.97 8.73 -3.65
N ASN A 225 4.01 8.46 -2.86
CA ASN A 225 4.12 8.91 -1.47
C ASN A 225 4.07 10.44 -1.34
N VAL A 226 4.86 11.13 -2.16
CA VAL A 226 4.88 12.60 -2.20
C VAL A 226 3.51 13.14 -2.60
N LEU A 227 2.88 12.54 -3.62
CA LEU A 227 1.56 12.95 -4.07
C LEU A 227 0.50 12.79 -2.97
N MET A 228 0.52 11.68 -2.21
CA MET A 228 -0.39 11.50 -1.07
C MET A 228 -0.26 12.64 -0.07
N LYS A 229 0.97 13.01 0.32
CA LYS A 229 1.23 14.10 1.27
C LYS A 229 0.77 15.45 0.72
N VAL A 230 1.09 15.76 -0.54
CA VAL A 230 0.66 17.01 -1.18
C VAL A 230 -0.85 17.09 -1.26
N PHE A 231 -1.53 16.06 -1.75
CA PHE A 231 -2.99 16.11 -1.87
C PHE A 231 -3.69 16.19 -0.52
N SER A 232 -3.17 15.53 0.50
CA SER A 232 -3.86 15.39 1.78
C SER A 232 -3.55 16.50 2.79
N ALA A 233 -2.37 17.13 2.71
CA ALA A 233 -1.90 18.06 3.74
C ALA A 233 -1.48 19.44 3.22
N PHE A 234 -1.61 19.74 1.91
CA PHE A 234 -1.15 21.02 1.33
C PHE A 234 -1.68 22.27 2.04
N THR A 235 -2.92 22.26 2.53
CA THR A 235 -3.53 23.40 3.24
C THR A 235 -3.19 23.48 4.73
N THR A 236 -2.52 22.46 5.27
CA THR A 236 -2.23 22.33 6.72
C THR A 236 -0.77 22.59 7.07
N GLY A 237 0.12 22.59 6.07
CA GLY A 237 1.56 22.70 6.31
C GLY A 237 2.27 21.35 6.42
N GLY A 238 1.55 20.23 6.29
CA GLY A 238 2.13 18.89 6.16
C GLY A 238 2.10 18.03 7.43
N ASP A 239 1.78 18.62 8.58
CA ASP A 239 1.69 17.94 9.89
C ASP A 239 0.31 17.31 10.16
N TYR A 240 -0.71 17.65 9.36
CA TYR A 240 -2.07 17.13 9.50
C TYR A 240 -2.71 16.80 8.14
N GLU A 241 -2.83 15.52 7.78
CA GLU A 241 -3.57 15.16 6.57
C GLU A 241 -5.07 15.35 6.81
N SER A 242 -5.68 16.30 6.09
CA SER A 242 -7.06 16.75 6.31
C SER A 242 -8.05 16.29 5.23
N ILE A 243 -7.56 15.81 4.08
CA ILE A 243 -8.39 15.44 2.93
C ILE A 243 -7.88 14.15 2.28
N GLY A 244 -8.80 13.35 1.73
CA GLY A 244 -8.51 12.05 1.10
C GLY A 244 -8.87 10.84 1.96
N TYR A 245 -8.39 9.66 1.57
CA TYR A 245 -8.78 8.35 2.10
C TYR A 245 -7.58 7.53 2.61
N GLY A 246 -6.42 8.17 2.79
CA GLY A 246 -5.19 7.51 3.23
C GLY A 246 -4.46 6.75 2.11
N TYR A 247 -3.44 6.00 2.52
CA TYR A 247 -2.49 5.33 1.63
C TYR A 247 -3.06 4.02 1.06
N GLY A 248 -4.17 3.54 1.63
CA GLY A 248 -5.03 2.52 1.05
C GLY A 248 -4.53 1.08 1.20
N PRO A 249 -5.19 0.11 0.55
CA PRO A 249 -4.95 -1.31 0.77
C PRO A 249 -3.63 -1.77 0.19
N GLY A 250 -2.91 -2.63 0.91
CA GLY A 250 -1.81 -3.41 0.34
C GLY A 250 -2.34 -4.43 -0.67
N ILE A 251 -1.94 -4.29 -1.94
CA ILE A 251 -2.32 -5.19 -3.03
C ILE A 251 -1.07 -5.85 -3.59
N GLY A 252 -1.16 -7.16 -3.78
CA GLY A 252 -0.15 -7.97 -4.46
C GLY A 252 -0.68 -9.37 -4.70
N GLU A 253 0.03 -10.14 -5.52
CA GLU A 253 -0.39 -11.50 -5.84
C GLU A 253 -0.31 -12.39 -4.60
N GLY A 254 -1.42 -13.05 -4.25
CA GLY A 254 -1.51 -13.90 -3.06
C GLY A 254 -1.69 -13.15 -1.72
N GLN A 255 -1.91 -11.83 -1.76
CA GLN A 255 -2.23 -11.07 -0.55
C GLN A 255 -3.68 -11.32 -0.12
N GLU A 256 -3.85 -12.05 0.98
CA GLU A 256 -5.16 -12.46 1.47
C GLU A 256 -5.78 -11.48 2.49
N ARG A 257 -4.98 -10.64 3.15
CA ARG A 257 -5.46 -9.74 4.20
C ARG A 257 -5.74 -8.34 3.63
N THR A 258 -6.95 -7.82 3.86
CA THR A 258 -7.33 -6.44 3.53
C THR A 258 -6.85 -5.50 4.62
N ILE A 259 -5.60 -5.03 4.48
CA ILE A 259 -4.96 -4.09 5.41
C ILE A 259 -4.71 -2.78 4.66
N LEU A 260 -5.21 -1.67 5.21
CA LEU A 260 -5.04 -0.33 4.69
C LEU A 260 -4.08 0.47 5.55
N ILE A 261 -3.27 1.31 4.91
CA ILE A 261 -2.27 2.15 5.57
C ILE A 261 -2.74 3.60 5.68
N LEU A 262 -2.43 4.20 6.82
CA LEU A 262 -2.54 5.62 7.11
C LEU A 262 -1.15 6.24 7.30
N SER A 263 -1.06 7.56 7.20
CA SER A 263 0.09 8.28 7.75
C SER A 263 -0.10 8.46 9.25
N ARG A 264 1.00 8.54 10.01
CA ARG A 264 0.92 8.96 11.42
C ARG A 264 0.36 10.37 11.59
N ALA A 265 0.50 11.20 10.55
CA ALA A 265 -0.06 12.54 10.45
C ALA A 265 -1.54 12.55 10.01
N SER A 266 -2.18 11.39 9.78
CA SER A 266 -3.56 11.35 9.30
C SER A 266 -4.54 11.89 10.34
N GLY A 267 -5.24 12.95 9.93
CA GLY A 267 -6.27 13.59 10.73
C GLY A 267 -7.59 12.82 10.77
N VAL A 268 -8.49 13.26 11.67
CA VAL A 268 -9.84 12.71 11.85
C VAL A 268 -10.57 12.45 10.52
N PRO A 269 -10.62 13.39 9.55
CA PRO A 269 -11.38 13.17 8.31
C PRO A 269 -10.78 12.06 7.44
N VAL A 270 -9.45 12.01 7.34
CA VAL A 270 -8.75 11.00 6.52
C VAL A 270 -8.89 9.61 7.13
N VAL A 271 -8.80 9.49 8.46
CA VAL A 271 -9.00 8.23 9.17
C VAL A 271 -10.43 7.72 8.98
N ALA A 272 -11.43 8.59 9.10
CA ALA A 272 -12.83 8.23 8.88
C ALA A 272 -13.09 7.75 7.44
N ASN A 273 -12.53 8.46 6.46
CA ASN A 273 -12.61 8.09 5.05
C ASN A 273 -11.88 6.77 4.76
N ALA A 274 -10.72 6.52 5.39
CA ALA A 274 -10.00 5.25 5.22
C ALA A 274 -10.81 4.05 5.74
N LEU A 275 -11.56 4.21 6.84
CA LEU A 275 -12.47 3.17 7.33
C LEU A 275 -13.60 2.89 6.35
N GLN A 276 -14.17 3.93 5.75
CA GLN A 276 -15.15 3.78 4.67
C GLN A 276 -14.52 3.05 3.47
N TYR A 277 -13.32 3.45 3.05
CA TYR A 277 -12.62 2.82 1.93
C TYR A 277 -12.37 1.33 2.20
N ALA A 278 -11.96 0.97 3.42
CA ALA A 278 -11.80 -0.43 3.83
C ALA A 278 -13.13 -1.20 3.72
N ALA A 279 -14.24 -0.63 4.21
CA ALA A 279 -15.56 -1.26 4.13
C ALA A 279 -16.00 -1.46 2.67
N GLU A 280 -15.78 -0.48 1.80
CA GLU A 280 -16.12 -0.57 0.38
C GLU A 280 -15.31 -1.66 -0.34
N LEU A 281 -14.01 -1.79 -0.03
CA LEU A 281 -13.16 -2.84 -0.60
C LEU A 281 -13.58 -4.25 -0.16
N VAL A 282 -13.97 -4.40 1.11
CA VAL A 282 -14.53 -5.66 1.61
C VAL A 282 -15.85 -5.97 0.91
N LYS A 283 -16.74 -4.98 0.79
CA LYS A 283 -18.02 -5.12 0.12
C LYS A 283 -17.88 -5.53 -1.35
N GLY A 284 -16.88 -4.98 -2.05
CA GLY A 284 -16.56 -5.33 -3.43
C GLY A 284 -15.70 -6.59 -3.57
N ASN A 285 -15.47 -7.34 -2.49
CA ASN A 285 -14.71 -8.59 -2.48
C ASN A 285 -13.32 -8.43 -3.13
N LEU A 286 -12.50 -7.52 -2.59
CA LEU A 286 -11.14 -7.23 -3.07
C LEU A 286 -10.31 -8.48 -3.38
N LYS A 287 -10.42 -9.54 -2.56
CA LYS A 287 -9.66 -10.78 -2.74
C LYS A 287 -10.01 -11.47 -4.05
N GLU A 288 -11.29 -11.62 -4.34
CA GLU A 288 -11.74 -12.27 -5.59
C GLU A 288 -11.42 -11.39 -6.80
N VAL A 289 -11.66 -10.08 -6.71
CA VAL A 289 -11.29 -9.13 -7.77
C VAL A 289 -9.79 -9.20 -8.07
N ALA A 290 -8.93 -9.19 -7.04
CA ALA A 290 -7.50 -9.30 -7.24
C ALA A 290 -7.13 -10.59 -7.99
N LYS A 291 -7.66 -11.73 -7.55
CA LYS A 291 -7.42 -13.03 -8.16
C LYS A 291 -7.87 -13.07 -9.62
N GLU A 292 -9.07 -12.57 -9.94
CA GLU A 292 -9.59 -12.52 -11.30
C GLU A 292 -8.71 -11.63 -12.22
N GLU A 293 -8.32 -10.45 -11.75
CA GLU A 293 -7.49 -9.52 -12.53
C GLU A 293 -6.06 -10.05 -12.74
N PHE A 294 -5.44 -10.66 -11.73
CA PHE A 294 -4.14 -11.32 -11.90
C PHE A 294 -4.21 -12.46 -12.91
N GLN A 295 -5.25 -13.29 -12.84
CA GLN A 295 -5.45 -14.36 -13.82
C GLN A 295 -5.67 -13.82 -15.23
N ALA A 296 -6.47 -12.75 -15.38
CA ALA A 296 -6.69 -12.11 -16.67
C ALA A 296 -5.41 -11.49 -17.24
N ALA A 297 -4.61 -10.83 -16.41
CA ALA A 297 -3.34 -10.24 -16.83
C ALA A 297 -2.31 -11.32 -17.21
N LYS A 298 -2.23 -12.43 -16.46
CA LYS A 298 -1.36 -13.56 -16.81
C LYS A 298 -1.78 -14.25 -18.12
N LYS A 299 -3.08 -14.41 -18.36
CA LYS A 299 -3.60 -14.88 -19.66
C LYS A 299 -3.20 -13.96 -20.81
N ALA A 300 -3.10 -12.66 -20.54
CA ALA A 300 -2.58 -11.66 -21.48
C ALA A 300 -1.04 -11.52 -21.48
N LYS A 301 -0.32 -12.56 -21.00
CA LYS A 301 1.14 -12.66 -21.03
C LYS A 301 1.89 -11.62 -20.19
N LEU A 302 1.31 -11.16 -19.08
CA LEU A 302 1.97 -10.22 -18.16
C LEU A 302 3.40 -10.65 -17.81
N ASP A 303 3.61 -11.92 -17.44
CA ASP A 303 4.94 -12.42 -17.01
C ASP A 303 6.01 -12.31 -18.11
N GLU A 304 5.63 -12.43 -19.40
CA GLU A 304 6.55 -12.28 -20.53
C GLU A 304 6.92 -10.80 -20.73
N ILE A 305 5.94 -9.91 -20.61
CA ILE A 305 6.13 -8.45 -20.70
C ILE A 305 7.03 -7.96 -19.56
N LEU A 306 6.83 -8.43 -18.33
CA LEU A 306 7.67 -8.06 -17.19
C LEU A 306 9.12 -8.55 -17.37
N LYS A 307 9.31 -9.75 -17.94
CA LYS A 307 10.65 -10.29 -18.25
C LYS A 307 11.37 -9.52 -19.36
N SER A 308 10.66 -8.94 -20.33
CA SER A 308 11.31 -8.15 -21.39
C SER A 308 11.82 -6.81 -20.84
N LEU A 309 11.04 -6.15 -19.97
CA LEU A 309 11.42 -4.89 -19.32
C LEU A 309 12.68 -4.99 -18.46
N THR A 310 12.93 -6.15 -17.85
CA THR A 310 14.10 -6.37 -16.99
C THR A 310 15.35 -6.76 -17.77
N LYS A 311 15.20 -7.32 -18.99
CA LYS A 311 16.33 -7.63 -19.90
C LYS A 311 16.93 -6.38 -20.52
N ASP A 312 16.13 -5.38 -20.85
CA ASP A 312 16.63 -4.12 -21.41
C ASP A 312 17.46 -3.33 -20.39
N ASN A 313 17.16 -3.45 -19.09
CA ASN A 313 18.00 -2.91 -18.01
C ASN A 313 19.30 -3.71 -17.82
N LYS A 314 19.32 -5.02 -18.10
CA LYS A 314 20.55 -5.82 -18.04
C LYS A 314 21.57 -5.42 -19.11
N LYS A 315 21.14 -5.06 -20.32
CA LYS A 315 22.08 -4.54 -21.35
C LYS A 315 22.76 -3.22 -20.95
N ALA A 316 22.15 -2.44 -20.06
CA ALA A 316 22.78 -1.25 -19.49
C ALA A 316 23.68 -1.57 -18.26
N LYS A 317 23.47 -2.72 -17.59
CA LYS A 317 24.24 -3.18 -16.41
C LYS A 317 25.27 -4.30 -16.70
N GLU A 318 25.38 -4.80 -17.93
CA GLU A 318 26.28 -5.92 -18.32
C GLU A 318 27.79 -5.63 -18.20
N THR A 319 28.18 -4.45 -17.70
CA THR A 319 29.56 -4.14 -17.28
C THR A 319 29.87 -4.39 -15.80
N GLU A 320 28.94 -4.87 -14.97
CA GLU A 320 29.22 -5.13 -13.55
C GLU A 320 29.16 -6.62 -13.17
N GLU A 321 30.27 -7.10 -12.58
CA GLU A 321 30.49 -8.47 -12.10
C GLU A 321 29.34 -8.99 -11.20
N GLU A 322 28.96 -10.27 -11.40
CA GLU A 322 27.94 -10.95 -10.61
C GLU A 322 28.45 -11.25 -9.19
N VAL A 323 27.95 -10.51 -8.20
CA VAL A 323 28.36 -10.64 -6.78
C VAL A 323 27.47 -11.66 -6.07
N THR A 324 28.06 -12.71 -5.50
CA THR A 324 27.35 -13.71 -4.70
C THR A 324 27.17 -13.25 -3.25
N ALA A 325 25.97 -13.46 -2.69
CA ALA A 325 25.69 -13.12 -1.29
C ALA A 325 26.51 -13.97 -0.31
N PRO A 326 27.09 -13.37 0.76
CA PRO A 326 27.76 -14.09 1.84
C PRO A 326 26.75 -14.90 2.68
N PRO A 327 27.20 -15.78 3.60
CA PRO A 327 26.32 -16.56 4.45
C PRO A 327 25.29 -15.71 5.18
N LYS A 328 24.04 -16.18 5.23
CA LYS A 328 22.92 -15.43 5.81
C LYS A 328 23.14 -15.18 7.31
N GLU A 329 22.97 -13.93 7.73
CA GLU A 329 23.04 -13.48 9.12
C GLU A 329 21.71 -12.87 9.55
N VAL A 330 21.44 -12.86 10.87
CA VAL A 330 20.31 -12.12 11.42
C VAL A 330 20.60 -10.63 11.33
N VAL A 331 19.71 -9.88 10.67
CA VAL A 331 19.87 -8.45 10.39
C VAL A 331 18.96 -7.62 11.31
N THR A 332 19.51 -7.16 12.43
CA THR A 332 18.80 -6.31 13.42
C THR A 332 19.21 -4.84 13.36
N GLY A 333 20.34 -4.52 12.72
CA GLY A 333 20.81 -3.15 12.53
C GLY A 333 20.30 -2.56 11.22
N SER A 334 19.95 -1.27 11.22
CA SER A 334 19.47 -0.55 10.04
C SER A 334 20.33 0.68 9.72
N ILE A 335 20.74 0.83 8.47
CA ILE A 335 21.47 1.97 7.94
C ILE A 335 20.53 2.74 7.00
N SER A 336 20.31 4.01 7.31
CA SER A 336 19.43 4.92 6.54
C SER A 336 20.26 5.88 5.67
N GLY A 337 19.59 6.63 4.79
CA GLY A 337 20.24 7.67 3.97
C GLY A 337 20.84 7.16 2.66
N ILE A 338 20.35 6.02 2.18
CA ILE A 338 20.73 5.42 0.90
C ILE A 338 19.60 5.69 -0.10
N ASP A 339 19.95 6.15 -1.30
CA ASP A 339 18.97 6.35 -2.35
C ASP A 339 18.36 5.00 -2.77
N ILE A 340 17.06 4.97 -3.09
CA ILE A 340 16.38 3.76 -3.54
C ILE A 340 17.04 3.18 -4.80
N MET A 341 17.57 4.07 -5.65
CA MET A 341 18.22 3.70 -6.91
C MET A 341 19.54 2.98 -6.68
N ASP A 342 20.20 3.30 -5.57
CA ASP A 342 21.51 2.78 -5.20
C ASP A 342 21.40 1.60 -4.23
N LEU A 343 20.20 1.30 -3.73
CA LEU A 343 20.01 0.32 -2.65
C LEU A 343 20.53 -1.07 -3.01
N GLU A 344 20.26 -1.54 -4.24
CA GLU A 344 20.75 -2.85 -4.70
C GLU A 344 22.26 -2.87 -4.89
N ASP A 345 22.83 -1.78 -5.38
CA ASP A 345 24.26 -1.70 -5.67
C ASP A 345 25.06 -1.49 -4.35
N ALA A 346 24.44 -0.86 -3.35
CA ALA A 346 24.92 -0.79 -1.97
C ALA A 346 24.90 -2.16 -1.26
N VAL A 347 23.83 -2.96 -1.42
CA VAL A 347 23.81 -4.37 -0.95
C VAL A 347 24.97 -5.14 -1.57
N LYS A 348 25.16 -5.05 -2.89
CA LYS A 348 26.25 -5.76 -3.58
C LYS A 348 27.63 -5.28 -3.13
N ALA A 349 27.81 -3.99 -2.87
CA ALA A 349 29.07 -3.45 -2.36
C ALA A 349 29.44 -4.06 -0.99
N LEU A 350 28.46 -4.22 -0.10
CA LEU A 350 28.64 -4.93 1.17
C LEU A 350 28.96 -6.42 0.96
N TRP A 351 28.27 -7.08 0.04
CA TRP A 351 28.52 -8.48 -0.29
C TRP A 351 29.92 -8.71 -0.87
N LYS A 352 30.44 -7.80 -1.72
CA LYS A 352 31.83 -7.85 -2.24
C LYS A 352 32.88 -7.83 -1.12
N LYS A 353 32.53 -7.34 0.07
CA LYS A 353 33.39 -7.27 1.25
C LYS A 353 33.02 -8.30 2.33
N GLY A 354 32.10 -9.22 2.02
CA GLY A 354 31.72 -10.32 2.90
C GLY A 354 30.74 -9.94 4.02
N ILE A 355 30.09 -8.78 3.94
CA ILE A 355 29.06 -8.36 4.90
C ILE A 355 27.69 -8.76 4.35
N TYR A 356 26.96 -9.61 5.07
CA TYR A 356 25.57 -9.92 4.70
C TYR A 356 24.68 -8.71 4.97
N ALA A 357 23.91 -8.35 3.94
CA ALA A 357 23.01 -7.22 3.97
C ALA A 357 21.74 -7.57 3.20
N GLU A 358 20.61 -7.08 3.70
CA GLU A 358 19.31 -7.14 3.04
C GLU A 358 18.81 -5.70 2.80
N SER A 359 18.10 -5.46 1.71
CA SER A 359 17.43 -4.18 1.48
C SER A 359 16.07 -4.14 2.17
N GLY A 360 15.68 -2.97 2.67
CA GLY A 360 14.39 -2.75 3.33
C GLY A 360 13.87 -1.33 3.12
N MET A 361 12.68 -1.08 3.65
CA MET A 361 12.05 0.25 3.66
C MET A 361 11.76 0.65 5.11
N GLY A 362 12.39 1.74 5.55
CA GLY A 362 12.15 2.37 6.84
C GLY A 362 11.14 3.51 6.74
N CYS A 363 10.86 4.14 7.88
CA CYS A 363 9.86 5.21 7.98
C CYS A 363 10.22 6.49 7.22
N THR A 364 11.51 6.71 6.96
CA THR A 364 12.06 7.90 6.28
C THR A 364 12.61 7.61 4.89
N GLY A 365 12.51 6.36 4.41
CA GLY A 365 13.01 5.98 3.10
C GLY A 365 13.68 4.59 3.09
N PRO A 366 14.44 4.29 2.02
CA PRO A 366 15.17 3.04 1.87
C PRO A 366 16.18 2.83 3.00
N ILE A 367 16.28 1.60 3.50
CA ILE A 367 17.25 1.20 4.52
C ILE A 367 18.01 -0.05 4.09
N LEU A 368 19.25 -0.16 4.53
CA LEU A 368 19.99 -1.42 4.52
C LEU A 368 19.95 -2.06 5.89
N MET A 369 19.62 -3.35 5.93
CA MET A 369 19.61 -4.15 7.14
C MET A 369 20.87 -5.02 7.16
N VAL A 370 21.64 -4.91 8.25
CA VAL A 370 22.87 -5.68 8.47
C VAL A 370 22.88 -6.26 9.88
N ASN A 371 23.79 -7.19 10.16
CA ASN A 371 24.01 -7.62 11.55
C ASN A 371 24.44 -6.41 12.40
N GLU A 372 23.87 -6.27 13.60
CA GLU A 372 24.11 -5.14 14.51
C GLU A 372 25.60 -4.93 14.83
N ALA A 373 26.38 -6.02 14.93
CA ALA A 373 27.82 -5.95 15.18
C ALA A 373 28.62 -5.35 14.00
N LYS A 374 28.04 -5.32 12.79
CA LYS A 374 28.69 -4.88 11.54
C LYS A 374 28.20 -3.54 11.02
N VAL A 375 27.33 -2.84 11.77
CA VAL A 375 26.75 -1.56 11.34
C VAL A 375 27.82 -0.51 11.06
N ASN A 376 28.80 -0.35 11.97
CA ASN A 376 29.86 0.66 11.82
C ASN A 376 30.77 0.37 10.60
N ASP A 377 31.16 -0.89 10.42
CA ASP A 377 31.99 -1.31 9.29
C ASP A 377 31.25 -1.15 7.95
N ALA A 378 29.95 -1.47 7.93
CA ALA A 378 29.10 -1.26 6.77
C ALA A 378 28.92 0.23 6.44
N ILE A 379 28.74 1.10 7.43
CA ILE A 379 28.67 2.55 7.22
C ILE A 379 29.97 3.09 6.62
N ALA A 380 31.12 2.71 7.20
CA ALA A 380 32.43 3.16 6.71
C ALA A 380 32.65 2.75 5.25
N LEU A 381 32.30 1.51 4.90
CA LEU A 381 32.40 0.99 3.55
C LEU A 381 31.46 1.72 2.58
N LEU A 382 30.22 1.96 2.98
CA LEU A 382 29.23 2.68 2.16
C LEU A 382 29.62 4.15 1.94
N GLN A 383 30.28 4.78 2.92
CA GLN A 383 30.87 6.12 2.77
C GLN A 383 32.07 6.15 1.82
N GLU A 384 32.90 5.10 1.81
CA GLU A 384 34.00 4.97 0.85
C GLU A 384 33.49 4.78 -0.58
N THR A 385 32.43 3.99 -0.77
CA THR A 385 31.82 3.75 -2.09
C THR A 385 30.84 4.85 -2.52
N GLY A 386 30.58 5.85 -1.66
CA GLY A 386 29.75 7.01 -1.99
C GLY A 386 28.24 6.78 -1.90
N PHE A 387 27.78 5.67 -1.32
CA PHE A 387 26.36 5.37 -1.13
C PHE A 387 25.74 6.03 0.11
N VAL A 388 26.58 6.49 1.05
CA VAL A 388 26.17 7.26 2.23
C VAL A 388 27.05 8.49 2.33
N ALA A 389 26.48 9.64 2.67
CA ALA A 389 27.26 10.85 2.88
C ALA A 389 28.25 10.66 4.04
N LYS A 390 29.51 11.08 3.85
CA LYS A 390 30.42 11.29 4.98
C LYS A 390 29.78 12.37 5.86
N GLU A 391 29.62 12.11 7.16
CA GLU A 391 29.15 13.13 8.10
C GLU A 391 29.96 14.41 7.88
N LYS A 392 29.31 15.42 7.29
CA LYS A 392 29.76 16.79 7.34
C LYS A 392 29.04 17.40 8.53
N SER A 393 29.84 17.89 9.47
CA SER A 393 29.43 18.52 10.72
C SER A 393 28.70 19.86 10.57
N ASP A 394 27.99 20.11 9.47
CA ASP A 394 27.26 21.37 9.26
C ASP A 394 26.11 21.13 8.27
N CYS A 395 24.92 20.83 8.80
CA CYS A 395 23.61 21.17 8.24
C CYS A 395 22.59 21.20 9.38
#